data_AF-A0A2E1AJV5-F1
#
_entry.id   AF-A0A2E1AJV5-F1
#
_cell.length_a   1.000
_cell.length_b   1.000
_cell.length_c   1.000
_cell.angle_alpha   90.00
_cell.angle_beta   90.00
_cell.angle_gamma   90.00
#
_symmetry.space_group_name_H-M   'P 1'
#
loop_
_entity.id
_entity.type
_entity.pdbx_description
1 polymer ?
#
loop_
_entity_poly.entity_id
_entity_poly.type
_entity_poly.pdbx_seq_one_letter_code
_entity_poly.pdbx_strand_id
1 'polypeptide(L)'
;MTPLQIELSPERVLRHILRPATDLSEYMTVQVIPTDTEPIPTLAGPYYLANIGSDEGNPLLLELRFAATDHGFSIALLMTNERYPIDLTVIAKEFMGRLADQSIAFDGVIGPESLGPKLSQEIARLKGDYTPHTTLQKGKPRADDDGNVTVAAPKAWISDDSGVAVSSGTSHPAAQQKLYIDPLVAEKFATLPNGVLLVDDARLSSGTVSSSIELLTKMNIKIAAVATVLNEHDPVDEVDGIPYIWLTKLPIFDEVEGGWQPRAGSFKGLDNFFVKVR
;
A
#
# COMPACT_ATOMS: atom_id res chain seq x y z
N MET A 1 3.10 -33.08 -7.01
CA MET A 1 2.72 -32.99 -5.57
C MET A 1 1.26 -32.58 -5.51
N THR A 2 0.48 -33.13 -4.59
CA THR A 2 -0.89 -32.63 -4.36
C THR A 2 -0.78 -31.25 -3.70
N PRO A 3 -1.41 -30.21 -4.25
CA PRO A 3 -1.38 -28.88 -3.65
C PRO A 3 -1.95 -28.89 -2.24
N LEU A 4 -1.30 -28.18 -1.32
CA LEU A 4 -1.78 -28.05 0.06
C LEU A 4 -3.10 -27.28 0.05
N GLN A 5 -4.10 -27.77 0.78
CA GLN A 5 -5.35 -27.06 1.01
C GLN A 5 -5.43 -26.61 2.45
N ILE A 6 -5.83 -25.36 2.66
CA ILE A 6 -6.02 -24.74 3.96
C ILE A 6 -7.46 -24.22 4.04
N GLU A 7 -8.15 -24.57 5.11
CA GLU A 7 -9.43 -23.97 5.46
C GLU A 7 -9.20 -22.74 6.34
N LEU A 8 -9.71 -21.59 5.93
CA LEU A 8 -9.54 -20.31 6.60
C LEU A 8 -10.85 -19.85 7.20
N SER A 9 -10.79 -19.44 8.46
CA SER A 9 -11.91 -18.78 9.10
C SER A 9 -12.18 -17.40 8.48
N PRO A 10 -13.42 -16.89 8.56
CA PRO A 10 -13.81 -15.62 7.93
C PRO A 10 -12.91 -14.43 8.30
N GLU A 11 -12.44 -14.36 9.54
CA GLU A 11 -11.57 -13.30 10.06
C GLU A 11 -10.14 -13.32 9.48
N ARG A 12 -9.74 -14.42 8.83
CA ARG A 12 -8.47 -14.55 8.10
C ARG A 12 -8.58 -14.12 6.64
N VAL A 13 -9.76 -13.67 6.21
CA VAL A 13 -9.98 -13.16 4.86
C VAL A 13 -10.53 -11.73 4.94
N LEU A 14 -9.67 -10.76 4.63
CA LEU A 14 -10.04 -9.35 4.50
C LEU A 14 -10.73 -9.15 3.15
N ARG A 15 -12.04 -9.39 3.15
CA ARG A 15 -12.87 -9.44 1.94
C ARG A 15 -13.06 -8.06 1.32
N HIS A 16 -13.20 -8.05 0.01
CA HIS A 16 -13.44 -6.82 -0.75
C HIS A 16 -14.88 -6.32 -0.52
N ILE A 17 -15.11 -5.00 -0.40
CA ILE A 17 -16.44 -4.44 -0.09
C ILE A 17 -17.54 -4.80 -1.12
N LEU A 18 -17.12 -5.11 -2.35
CA LEU A 18 -18.01 -5.51 -3.44
C LEU A 18 -18.43 -7.00 -3.38
N ARG A 19 -17.98 -7.75 -2.37
CA ARG A 19 -18.49 -9.10 -2.10
C ARG A 19 -19.96 -9.05 -1.67
N PRO A 20 -20.80 -9.98 -2.16
CA PRO A 20 -22.12 -10.18 -1.59
C PRO A 20 -22.04 -10.50 -0.09
N ALA A 21 -22.92 -9.91 0.72
CA ALA A 21 -22.92 -10.08 2.17
C ALA A 21 -23.09 -11.55 2.62
N THR A 22 -23.76 -12.36 1.80
CA THR A 22 -23.96 -13.80 2.03
C THR A 22 -22.66 -14.59 2.06
N ASP A 23 -21.62 -14.12 1.39
CA ASP A 23 -20.34 -14.83 1.29
C ASP A 23 -19.42 -14.53 2.49
N LEU A 24 -19.75 -13.56 3.35
CA LEU A 24 -18.81 -12.99 4.33
C LEU A 24 -18.64 -13.84 5.59
N SER A 25 -19.60 -14.70 5.93
CA SER A 25 -19.57 -15.52 7.15
C SER A 25 -19.03 -16.93 6.95
N GLU A 26 -18.68 -17.30 5.71
CA GLU A 26 -18.26 -18.65 5.38
C GLU A 26 -16.75 -18.83 5.47
N TYR A 27 -16.34 -20.01 5.93
CA TYR A 27 -14.97 -20.48 5.81
C TYR A 27 -14.56 -20.48 4.33
N MET A 28 -13.30 -20.16 4.06
CA MET A 28 -12.74 -20.19 2.72
C MET A 28 -11.70 -21.31 2.64
N THR A 29 -11.93 -22.28 1.76
CA THR A 29 -10.87 -23.23 1.40
C THR A 29 -10.02 -22.63 0.29
N VAL A 30 -8.71 -22.59 0.51
CA VAL A 30 -7.73 -22.15 -0.48
C VAL A 30 -6.71 -23.25 -0.74
N GLN A 31 -6.27 -23.30 -1.98
CA GLN A 31 -5.14 -24.08 -2.42
C GLN A 31 -3.89 -23.19 -2.39
N VAL A 32 -2.83 -23.68 -1.74
CA VAL A 32 -1.52 -23.04 -1.70
C VAL A 32 -0.66 -23.64 -2.81
N ILE A 33 -0.22 -22.79 -3.73
CA ILE A 33 0.54 -23.18 -4.91
C ILE A 33 1.87 -22.44 -4.89
N PRO A 34 3.01 -23.15 -4.71
CA PRO A 34 4.33 -22.53 -4.80
C PRO A 34 4.54 -21.79 -6.13
N THR A 35 5.18 -20.62 -6.09
CA THR A 35 5.38 -19.78 -7.28
C THR A 35 6.35 -20.36 -8.31
N ASP A 36 7.11 -21.40 -7.94
CA ASP A 36 7.97 -22.19 -8.83
C ASP A 36 7.26 -23.38 -9.50
N THR A 37 5.96 -23.56 -9.23
CA THR A 37 5.15 -24.60 -9.86
C THR A 37 4.81 -24.26 -11.31
N GLU A 38 5.11 -25.18 -12.23
CA GLU A 38 4.77 -25.06 -13.65
C GLU A 38 3.68 -26.09 -14.06
N PRO A 39 2.63 -25.67 -14.81
CA PRO A 39 2.38 -24.29 -15.27
C PRO A 39 1.92 -23.36 -14.13
N ILE A 40 2.26 -22.07 -14.23
CA ILE A 40 1.75 -21.01 -13.34
C ILE A 40 0.21 -21.04 -13.33
N PRO A 41 -0.45 -21.01 -12.15
CA PRO A 41 -1.89 -21.13 -12.06
C PRO A 41 -2.64 -19.97 -12.72
N THR A 42 -3.71 -20.30 -13.43
CA THR A 42 -4.72 -19.32 -13.87
C THR A 42 -5.67 -19.04 -12.71
N LEU A 43 -5.75 -17.78 -12.31
CA LEU A 43 -6.62 -17.33 -11.23
C LEU A 43 -8.02 -17.04 -11.79
N ALA A 44 -8.96 -17.91 -11.47
CA ALA A 44 -10.35 -17.76 -11.88
C ALA A 44 -11.11 -16.80 -10.95
N GLY A 45 -11.83 -15.86 -11.54
CA GLY A 45 -12.72 -14.95 -10.82
C GLY A 45 -12.22 -13.50 -10.74
N PRO A 46 -12.96 -12.62 -10.04
CA PRO A 46 -12.71 -11.19 -10.06
C PRO A 46 -11.71 -10.71 -8.99
N TYR A 47 -11.19 -11.63 -8.15
CA TYR A 47 -10.34 -11.28 -7.01
C TYR A 47 -9.03 -12.08 -6.99
N TYR A 48 -7.94 -11.40 -6.64
CA TYR A 48 -6.67 -12.00 -6.23
C TYR A 48 -6.61 -12.08 -4.70
N LEU A 49 -6.09 -13.18 -4.17
CA LEU A 49 -5.90 -13.38 -2.73
C LEU A 49 -4.42 -13.17 -2.38
N ALA A 50 -4.09 -12.00 -1.85
CA ALA A 50 -2.73 -11.69 -1.44
C ALA A 50 -2.52 -12.03 0.04
N ASN A 51 -1.55 -12.89 0.36
CA ASN A 51 -1.21 -13.13 1.77
C ASN A 51 -0.40 -11.95 2.31
N ILE A 52 -0.95 -11.28 3.33
CA ILE A 52 -0.30 -10.17 4.04
C ILE A 52 0.16 -10.55 5.45
N GLY A 53 -0.17 -11.76 5.91
CA GLY A 53 0.23 -12.29 7.21
C GLY A 53 1.63 -12.90 7.18
N SER A 54 2.31 -12.89 8.32
CA SER A 54 3.63 -13.51 8.48
C SER A 54 3.61 -15.03 8.68
N ASP A 55 2.49 -15.61 9.12
CA ASP A 55 2.32 -17.04 9.32
C ASP A 55 1.76 -17.71 8.06
N GLU A 56 2.60 -18.47 7.34
CA GLU A 56 2.18 -19.21 6.14
C GLU A 56 1.27 -20.41 6.45
N GLY A 57 1.34 -20.98 7.66
CA GLY A 57 0.47 -22.06 8.10
C GLY A 57 -0.95 -21.59 8.43
N ASN A 58 -1.10 -20.30 8.69
CA ASN A 58 -2.38 -19.64 8.93
C ASN A 58 -2.39 -18.28 8.21
N PRO A 59 -2.50 -18.25 6.87
CA PRO A 59 -2.36 -17.03 6.09
C PRO A 59 -3.43 -16.00 6.45
N LEU A 60 -3.12 -14.72 6.26
CA LEU A 60 -4.08 -13.61 6.31
C LEU A 60 -4.25 -13.10 4.90
N LEU A 61 -5.40 -13.40 4.28
CA LEU A 61 -5.64 -13.10 2.88
C LEU A 61 -6.37 -11.79 2.70
N LEU A 62 -5.79 -10.90 1.89
CA LEU A 62 -6.38 -9.66 1.44
C LEU A 62 -6.98 -9.87 0.03
N GLU A 63 -8.30 -9.74 -0.11
CA GLU A 63 -8.96 -9.80 -1.42
C GLU A 63 -8.71 -8.51 -2.20
N LEU A 64 -7.95 -8.57 -3.29
CA LEU A 64 -7.71 -7.47 -4.22
C LEU A 64 -8.55 -7.66 -5.47
N ARG A 65 -9.22 -6.61 -5.95
CA ARG A 65 -10.07 -6.71 -7.14
C ARG A 65 -9.24 -6.53 -8.40
N PHE A 66 -9.40 -7.42 -9.38
CA PHE A 66 -8.86 -7.19 -10.72
C PHE A 66 -9.57 -6.02 -11.40
N ALA A 67 -8.78 -5.10 -11.97
CA ALA A 67 -9.26 -4.04 -12.83
C ALA A 67 -8.50 -4.08 -14.15
N ALA A 68 -9.26 -4.16 -15.25
CA ALA A 68 -8.70 -4.09 -16.60
C ALA A 68 -8.14 -2.70 -16.88
N THR A 69 -7.03 -2.66 -17.59
CA THR A 69 -6.41 -1.43 -18.11
C THR A 69 -6.54 -1.40 -19.64
N ASP A 70 -6.45 -0.21 -20.23
CA ASP A 70 -6.55 0.00 -21.70
C ASP A 70 -5.43 -0.72 -22.49
N HIS A 71 -4.43 -1.27 -21.80
CA HIS A 71 -3.28 -1.97 -22.39
C HIS A 71 -3.40 -3.51 -22.37
N GLY A 72 -4.56 -4.06 -21.99
CA GLY A 72 -4.81 -5.50 -22.00
C GLY A 72 -4.23 -6.24 -20.78
N PHE A 73 -3.84 -5.51 -19.73
CA PHE A 73 -3.38 -6.07 -18.46
C PHE A 73 -4.36 -5.73 -17.34
N SER A 74 -4.38 -6.56 -16.31
CA SER A 74 -5.13 -6.28 -15.09
C SER A 74 -4.20 -6.06 -13.91
N ILE A 75 -4.56 -5.08 -13.09
CA ILE A 75 -3.93 -4.84 -11.79
C ILE A 75 -4.90 -5.22 -10.69
N ALA A 76 -4.38 -5.81 -9.61
CA ALA A 76 -5.18 -6.05 -8.42
C ALA A 76 -5.14 -4.79 -7.54
N LEU A 77 -6.29 -4.17 -7.33
CA LEU A 77 -6.40 -2.90 -6.61
C LEU A 77 -6.72 -3.11 -5.14
N LEU A 78 -5.98 -2.41 -4.29
CA LEU A 78 -6.36 -2.16 -2.92
C LEU A 78 -7.11 -0.83 -2.83
N MET A 79 -8.35 -0.87 -2.36
CA MET A 79 -9.15 0.33 -2.12
C MET A 79 -9.26 0.57 -0.60
N THR A 80 -8.20 1.06 0.05
CA THR A 80 -8.18 1.22 1.52
C THR A 80 -9.27 2.19 2.03
N ASN A 81 -9.68 3.14 1.21
CA ASN A 81 -10.81 4.02 1.49
C ASN A 81 -12.14 3.28 1.59
N GLU A 82 -12.26 2.12 0.95
CA GLU A 82 -13.44 1.28 0.90
C GLU A 82 -13.33 0.05 1.81
N ARG A 83 -12.27 -0.04 2.63
CA ARG A 83 -12.12 -1.08 3.64
C ARG A 83 -12.88 -0.78 4.91
N TYR A 84 -13.29 -1.84 5.60
CA TYR A 84 -13.86 -1.71 6.93
C TYR A 84 -12.79 -1.28 7.95
N PRO A 85 -13.16 -0.54 9.00
CA PRO A 85 -12.20 -0.14 10.04
C PRO A 85 -11.42 -1.32 10.64
N ILE A 86 -12.09 -2.48 10.81
CA ILE A 86 -11.44 -3.68 11.33
C ILE A 86 -10.32 -4.21 10.43
N ASP A 87 -10.46 -4.13 9.11
CA ASP A 87 -9.42 -4.55 8.15
C ASP A 87 -8.18 -3.67 8.31
N LEU A 88 -8.37 -2.37 8.47
CA LEU A 88 -7.28 -1.42 8.71
C LEU A 88 -6.57 -1.73 10.03
N THR A 89 -7.31 -2.10 11.08
CA THR A 89 -6.73 -2.54 12.35
C THR A 89 -5.86 -3.77 12.18
N VAL A 90 -6.32 -4.75 11.40
CA VAL A 90 -5.58 -5.99 11.14
C VAL A 90 -4.32 -5.70 10.33
N ILE A 91 -4.42 -4.93 9.23
CA ILE A 91 -3.27 -4.51 8.42
C ILE A 91 -2.25 -3.73 9.26
N ALA A 92 -2.71 -2.80 10.11
CA ALA A 92 -1.83 -2.04 10.99
C ALA A 92 -1.09 -2.93 12.00
N LYS A 93 -1.74 -3.97 12.54
CA LYS A 93 -1.09 -4.96 13.41
C LYS A 93 0.01 -5.74 12.68
N GLU A 94 -0.20 -6.12 11.42
CA GLU A 94 0.84 -6.79 10.62
C GLU A 94 2.07 -5.89 10.44
N PHE A 95 1.89 -4.59 10.17
CA PHE A 95 3.02 -3.65 10.15
C PHE A 95 3.73 -3.55 11.49
N MET A 96 2.98 -3.40 12.58
CA MET A 96 3.55 -3.29 13.92
C MET A 96 4.36 -4.54 14.29
N GLY A 97 3.89 -5.73 13.90
CA GLY A 97 4.62 -6.99 14.06
C GLY A 97 5.95 -6.96 13.32
N ARG A 98 5.95 -6.67 12.01
CA ARG A 98 7.17 -6.63 11.19
C ARG A 98 8.16 -5.56 11.66
N LEU A 99 7.68 -4.40 12.09
CA LEU A 99 8.52 -3.35 12.68
C LEU A 99 9.15 -3.82 14.00
N ALA A 100 8.40 -4.53 14.84
CA ALA A 100 8.91 -5.08 16.09
C ALA A 100 9.96 -6.17 15.85
N ASP A 101 9.73 -7.07 14.88
CA ASP A 101 10.68 -8.12 14.49
C ASP A 101 12.02 -7.55 14.02
N GLN A 102 11.98 -6.38 13.38
CA GLN A 102 13.18 -5.65 12.93
C GLN A 102 13.72 -4.65 13.96
N SER A 103 13.13 -4.59 15.16
CA SER A 103 13.51 -3.64 16.23
C SER A 103 13.46 -2.16 15.79
N ILE A 104 12.54 -1.82 14.90
CA ILE A 104 12.38 -0.46 14.37
C ILE A 104 11.47 0.33 15.31
N ALA A 105 12.04 1.32 16.00
CA ALA A 105 11.30 2.30 16.78
C ALA A 105 10.94 3.52 15.93
N PHE A 106 9.75 4.07 16.16
CA PHE A 106 9.26 5.33 15.59
C PHE A 106 8.39 6.03 16.63
N ASP A 107 8.15 7.34 16.51
CA ASP A 107 7.30 8.09 17.46
C ASP A 107 6.11 8.78 16.80
N GLY A 108 6.09 8.89 15.47
CA GLY A 108 4.97 9.46 14.72
C GLY A 108 4.68 8.69 13.44
N VAL A 109 3.51 8.92 12.84
CA VAL A 109 3.12 8.26 11.58
C VAL A 109 2.69 9.29 10.55
N ILE A 110 3.17 9.17 9.32
CA ILE A 110 2.81 10.05 8.22
C ILE A 110 2.30 9.19 7.06
N GLY A 111 1.14 9.54 6.48
CA GLY A 111 0.63 8.87 5.29
C GLY A 111 0.27 9.85 4.16
N PRO A 112 0.67 9.61 2.91
CA PRO A 112 0.32 10.49 1.79
C PRO A 112 -1.14 10.30 1.37
N GLU A 113 -1.79 11.40 0.97
CA GLU A 113 -3.16 11.34 0.46
C GLU A 113 -3.29 10.47 -0.82
N SER A 114 -4.38 9.73 -0.98
CA SER A 114 -5.62 9.71 -0.18
C SER A 114 -5.79 8.47 0.70
N LEU A 115 -4.93 7.46 0.51
CA LEU A 115 -5.11 6.12 1.07
C LEU A 115 -4.24 5.87 2.31
N GLY A 116 -3.04 6.43 2.36
CA GLY A 116 -2.17 6.44 3.55
C GLY A 116 -2.77 7.01 4.84
N PRO A 117 -3.64 8.06 4.83
CA PRO A 117 -4.14 8.69 6.06
C PRO A 117 -4.88 7.75 7.00
N LYS A 118 -5.78 6.91 6.47
CA LYS A 118 -6.58 6.00 7.30
C LYS A 118 -5.70 4.99 8.03
N LEU A 119 -4.70 4.46 7.31
CA LEU A 119 -3.74 3.53 7.85
C LEU A 119 -2.80 4.22 8.86
N SER A 120 -2.36 5.45 8.57
CA SER A 120 -1.53 6.24 9.50
C SER A 120 -2.22 6.49 10.83
N GLN A 121 -3.51 6.83 10.79
CA GLN A 121 -4.33 7.07 11.96
C GLN A 121 -4.50 5.80 12.79
N GLU A 122 -4.74 4.67 12.12
CA GLU A 122 -4.95 3.39 12.78
C GLU A 122 -3.66 2.84 13.42
N ILE A 123 -2.51 2.97 12.75
CA ILE A 123 -1.21 2.63 13.34
C ILE A 123 -0.92 3.51 14.55
N ALA A 124 -1.15 4.83 14.46
CA ALA A 124 -0.95 5.73 15.57
C ALA A 124 -1.84 5.37 16.77
N ARG A 125 -3.12 5.07 16.52
CA ARG A 125 -4.08 4.61 17.53
C ARG A 125 -3.60 3.33 18.23
N LEU A 126 -3.11 2.35 17.47
CA LEU A 126 -2.62 1.08 18.02
C LEU A 126 -1.30 1.23 18.79
N LYS A 127 -0.44 2.16 18.37
CA LYS A 127 0.81 2.46 19.07
C LYS A 127 0.57 3.14 20.42
N GLY A 128 -0.45 4.00 20.52
CA GLY A 128 -0.90 4.58 21.79
C GLY A 128 -1.64 5.92 21.64
N ASP A 129 -2.45 6.26 22.64
CA ASP A 129 -3.46 7.35 22.65
C ASP A 129 -2.95 8.77 22.30
N TYR A 130 -1.64 8.97 22.23
CA TYR A 130 -1.01 10.26 21.91
C TYR A 130 0.06 10.20 20.83
N THR A 131 0.13 9.11 20.07
CA THR A 131 1.06 9.01 18.93
C THR A 131 0.65 10.06 17.89
N PRO A 132 1.50 11.06 17.57
CA PRO A 132 1.19 12.03 16.53
C PRO A 132 1.07 11.34 15.17
N HIS A 133 0.03 11.69 14.43
CA HIS A 133 -0.10 11.31 13.02
C HIS A 133 -0.48 12.52 12.17
N THR A 134 -0.08 12.50 10.89
CA THR A 134 -0.45 13.53 9.93
C THR A 134 -0.43 13.00 8.50
N THR A 135 -0.81 13.85 7.55
CA THR A 135 -0.90 13.49 6.14
C THR A 135 -0.04 14.38 5.26
N LEU A 136 0.54 13.79 4.20
CA LEU A 136 1.08 14.59 3.10
C LEU A 136 -0.06 14.93 2.14
N GLN A 137 -0.26 16.22 1.92
CA GLN A 137 -1.38 16.75 1.16
C GLN A 137 -1.01 16.93 -0.31
N LYS A 138 -1.93 16.61 -1.21
CA LYS A 138 -1.74 16.87 -2.65
C LYS A 138 -2.10 18.31 -2.99
N GLY A 139 -1.24 18.94 -3.78
CA GLY A 139 -1.53 20.23 -4.40
C GLY A 139 -2.73 20.17 -5.33
N LYS A 140 -3.39 21.30 -5.52
CA LYS A 140 -4.57 21.40 -6.38
C LYS A 140 -4.20 22.04 -7.71
N PRO A 141 -4.61 21.45 -8.86
CA PRO A 141 -4.49 22.12 -10.14
C PRO A 141 -5.25 23.44 -10.12
N ARG A 142 -4.62 24.50 -10.62
CA ARG A 142 -5.23 25.82 -10.86
C ARG A 142 -4.83 26.29 -12.24
N ALA A 143 -5.83 26.63 -13.05
CA ALA A 143 -5.59 27.36 -14.29
C ALA A 143 -5.48 28.85 -13.96
N ASP A 144 -4.52 29.53 -14.58
CA ASP A 144 -4.53 30.99 -14.66
C ASP A 144 -5.54 31.47 -15.73
N ASP A 145 -5.70 32.79 -15.86
CA ASP A 145 -6.62 33.42 -16.81
C ASP A 145 -6.26 33.11 -18.28
N ASP A 146 -5.00 32.73 -18.55
CA ASP A 146 -4.48 32.35 -19.87
C ASP A 146 -4.60 30.83 -20.13
N GLY A 147 -5.14 30.06 -19.17
CA GLY A 147 -5.35 28.62 -19.27
C GLY A 147 -4.12 27.77 -18.94
N ASN A 148 -3.03 28.34 -18.43
CA ASN A 148 -1.88 27.58 -17.95
C ASN A 148 -2.20 26.92 -16.62
N VAL A 149 -2.02 25.61 -16.53
CA VAL A 149 -2.27 24.85 -15.30
C VAL A 149 -1.01 24.81 -14.44
N THR A 150 -1.11 25.33 -13.22
CA THR A 150 -0.10 25.20 -12.17
C THR A 150 -0.65 24.36 -11.01
N VAL A 151 0.23 23.82 -10.17
CA VAL A 151 -0.16 23.12 -8.94
C VAL A 151 0.14 24.01 -7.76
N ALA A 152 -0.92 24.48 -7.10
CA ALA A 152 -0.85 25.35 -5.93
C ALA A 152 -0.95 24.56 -4.63
N ALA A 153 -0.45 25.14 -3.55
CA ALA A 153 -0.56 24.62 -2.20
C ALA A 153 -2.04 24.40 -1.82
N PRO A 154 -2.32 23.34 -1.05
CA PRO A 154 -3.70 22.98 -0.71
C PRO A 154 -4.35 23.95 0.29
N LYS A 155 -3.54 24.75 1.01
CA LYS A 155 -3.96 25.66 2.08
C LYS A 155 -3.19 26.98 1.98
N ALA A 156 -3.83 28.09 2.38
CA ALA A 156 -3.30 29.43 2.22
C ALA A 156 -2.05 29.74 3.08
N TRP A 157 -1.84 28.99 4.17
CA TRP A 157 -0.68 29.15 5.06
C TRP A 157 0.50 28.25 4.68
N ILE A 158 0.35 27.40 3.65
CA ILE A 158 1.43 26.59 3.11
C ILE A 158 1.99 27.32 1.89
N SER A 159 3.30 27.58 1.88
CA SER A 159 3.96 28.22 0.74
C SER A 159 4.00 27.28 -0.47
N ASP A 160 3.77 27.82 -1.68
CA ASP A 160 3.85 27.06 -2.93
C ASP A 160 5.24 26.45 -3.18
N ASP A 161 6.29 27.10 -2.68
CA ASP A 161 7.69 26.67 -2.81
C ASP A 161 8.08 25.56 -1.82
N SER A 162 7.23 25.31 -0.82
CA SER A 162 7.48 24.25 0.17
C SER A 162 7.27 22.85 -0.40
N GLY A 163 6.44 22.72 -1.44
CA GLY A 163 6.08 21.43 -2.01
C GLY A 163 7.21 20.73 -2.78
N VAL A 164 7.05 19.42 -2.95
CA VAL A 164 7.93 18.55 -3.77
C VAL A 164 7.10 17.96 -4.89
N ALA A 165 7.63 17.95 -6.11
CA ALA A 165 6.96 17.36 -7.27
C ALA A 165 6.86 15.82 -7.12
N VAL A 166 5.69 15.26 -7.43
CA VAL A 166 5.46 13.83 -7.50
C VAL A 166 5.94 13.32 -8.83
N SER A 167 6.95 12.45 -8.81
CA SER A 167 7.42 11.73 -9.99
C SER A 167 6.43 10.61 -10.36
N SER A 168 5.22 10.98 -10.78
CA SER A 168 4.19 10.02 -11.15
C SER A 168 4.31 9.64 -12.63
N GLY A 169 4.48 8.35 -12.91
CA GLY A 169 4.51 7.80 -14.27
C GLY A 169 3.16 7.84 -15.01
N THR A 170 2.07 8.25 -14.35
CA THR A 170 0.70 8.25 -14.88
C THR A 170 0.09 9.66 -15.02
N SER A 171 0.82 10.71 -14.65
CA SER A 171 0.36 12.10 -14.76
C SER A 171 0.93 12.79 -16.01
N HIS A 172 0.08 13.51 -16.74
CA HIS A 172 0.46 14.35 -17.85
C HIS A 172 1.59 15.34 -17.42
N PRO A 173 2.63 15.60 -18.25
CA PRO A 173 3.79 16.43 -17.86
C PRO A 173 3.42 17.84 -17.35
N ALA A 174 2.31 18.40 -17.84
CA ALA A 174 1.80 19.72 -17.44
C ALA A 174 1.04 19.76 -16.10
N ALA A 175 0.85 18.61 -15.44
CA ALA A 175 0.09 18.49 -14.18
C ALA A 175 0.85 17.66 -13.14
N GLN A 176 2.18 17.82 -13.06
CA GLN A 176 2.99 17.19 -12.01
C GLN A 176 2.44 17.60 -10.64
N GLN A 177 1.71 16.68 -10.00
CA GLN A 177 1.21 16.88 -8.66
C GLN A 177 2.36 17.24 -7.73
N LYS A 178 2.10 18.02 -6.70
CA LYS A 178 3.06 18.32 -5.64
C LYS A 178 2.54 17.78 -4.32
N LEU A 179 3.45 17.30 -3.47
CA LEU A 179 3.18 16.95 -2.08
C LEU A 179 3.58 18.11 -1.17
N TYR A 180 2.76 18.32 -0.14
CA TYR A 180 2.94 19.35 0.87
C TYR A 180 2.74 18.77 2.27
N ILE A 181 3.37 19.40 3.25
CA ILE A 181 3.08 19.20 4.67
C ILE A 181 2.93 20.57 5.32
N ASP A 182 2.07 20.67 6.33
CA ASP A 182 1.94 21.89 7.11
C ASP A 182 3.27 22.19 7.85
N PRO A 183 3.85 23.39 7.72
CA PRO A 183 5.14 23.71 8.33
C PRO A 183 5.17 23.56 9.86
N LEU A 184 4.10 23.94 10.57
CA LEU A 184 4.06 23.81 12.03
C LEU A 184 3.97 22.34 12.46
N VAL A 185 3.27 21.54 11.66
CA VAL A 185 3.26 20.08 11.86
C VAL A 185 4.65 19.51 11.58
N ALA A 186 5.29 19.94 10.50
CA ALA A 186 6.63 19.48 10.13
C ALA A 186 7.66 19.79 11.23
N GLU A 187 7.64 21.01 11.79
CA GLU A 187 8.46 21.41 12.94
C GLU A 187 8.26 20.48 14.13
N LYS A 188 7.01 20.17 14.48
CA LYS A 188 6.70 19.22 15.57
C LYS A 188 7.27 17.83 15.29
N PHE A 189 7.06 17.30 14.08
CA PHE A 189 7.52 15.97 13.71
C PHE A 189 9.05 15.86 13.60
N ALA A 190 9.74 16.94 13.24
CA ALA A 190 11.21 17.00 13.21
C ALA A 190 11.85 16.82 14.60
N THR A 191 11.11 17.09 15.69
CA THR A 191 11.60 16.92 17.07
C THR A 191 11.48 15.49 17.62
N LEU A 192 10.87 14.57 16.88
CA LEU A 192 10.63 13.20 17.34
C LEU A 192 11.94 12.39 17.36
N PRO A 193 12.38 11.85 18.51
CA PRO A 193 13.71 11.23 18.63
C PRO A 193 13.89 9.98 17.75
N ASN A 194 12.86 9.15 17.65
CA ASN A 194 12.86 7.97 16.80
C ASN A 194 12.38 8.26 15.37
N GLY A 195 11.94 9.48 15.09
CA GLY A 195 11.41 9.85 13.78
C GLY A 195 10.02 9.26 13.51
N VAL A 196 9.71 9.10 12.23
CA VAL A 196 8.36 8.78 11.75
C VAL A 196 8.32 7.48 10.96
N LEU A 197 7.22 6.76 11.05
CA LEU A 197 6.85 5.76 10.06
C LEU A 197 6.14 6.45 8.90
N LEU A 198 6.72 6.39 7.70
CA LEU A 198 6.02 6.77 6.48
C LEU A 198 5.22 5.56 5.99
N VAL A 199 3.90 5.67 5.89
CA VAL A 199 3.03 4.56 5.51
C VAL A 199 2.18 4.88 4.28
N ASP A 200 2.08 3.94 3.35
CA ASP A 200 1.24 4.04 2.16
C ASP A 200 0.49 2.73 1.87
N ASP A 201 -0.47 2.74 0.96
CA ASP A 201 -1.17 1.52 0.55
C ASP A 201 -0.32 0.68 -0.41
N ALA A 202 0.36 1.31 -1.37
CA ALA A 202 1.12 0.60 -2.38
C ALA A 202 2.34 1.36 -2.91
N ARG A 203 3.42 0.62 -3.19
CA ARG A 203 4.54 1.09 -4.01
C ARG A 203 4.38 0.55 -5.43
N LEU A 204 3.70 1.32 -6.29
CA LEU A 204 3.43 0.95 -7.69
C LEU A 204 4.48 1.48 -8.67
N SER A 205 4.79 2.78 -8.63
CA SER A 205 5.74 3.44 -9.56
C SER A 205 6.90 4.13 -8.84
N SER A 206 7.12 3.83 -7.56
CA SER A 206 8.03 4.50 -6.62
C SER A 206 7.82 6.02 -6.42
N GLY A 207 7.12 6.71 -7.32
CA GLY A 207 6.95 8.16 -7.34
C GLY A 207 6.44 8.76 -6.03
N THR A 208 5.33 8.27 -5.49
CA THR A 208 4.76 8.81 -4.24
C THR A 208 5.71 8.61 -3.06
N VAL A 209 6.31 7.42 -2.94
CA VAL A 209 7.23 7.10 -1.83
C VAL A 209 8.47 7.98 -1.90
N SER A 210 9.14 8.05 -3.05
CA SER A 210 10.35 8.86 -3.22
C SER A 210 10.09 10.35 -3.00
N SER A 211 9.00 10.89 -3.56
CA SER A 211 8.62 12.30 -3.34
C SER A 211 8.22 12.58 -1.90
N SER A 212 7.66 11.60 -1.19
CA SER A 212 7.37 11.70 0.25
C SER A 212 8.66 11.73 1.06
N ILE A 213 9.62 10.86 0.76
CA ILE A 213 10.95 10.85 1.39
C ILE A 213 11.64 12.20 1.17
N GLU A 214 11.70 12.67 -0.07
CA GLU A 214 12.31 13.97 -0.42
C GLU A 214 11.68 15.12 0.36
N LEU A 215 10.35 15.18 0.42
CA LEU A 215 9.63 16.22 1.18
C LEU A 215 9.97 16.16 2.67
N LEU A 216 9.94 14.98 3.28
CA LEU A 216 10.23 14.82 4.71
C LEU A 216 11.69 15.15 5.03
N THR A 217 12.65 14.75 4.17
CA THR A 217 14.06 15.14 4.30
C THR A 217 14.25 16.65 4.16
N LYS A 218 13.58 17.30 3.19
CA LYS A 218 13.60 18.77 3.03
C LYS A 218 13.10 19.49 4.29
N MET A 219 12.20 18.88 5.04
CA MET A 219 11.65 19.39 6.30
C MET A 219 12.42 18.94 7.55
N ASN A 220 13.58 18.29 7.39
CA ASN A 220 14.38 17.71 8.48
C ASN A 220 13.61 16.71 9.36
N ILE A 221 12.60 16.03 8.80
CA ILE A 221 11.86 14.99 9.50
C ILE A 221 12.61 13.67 9.32
N LYS A 222 13.07 13.08 10.42
CA LYS A 222 13.69 11.76 10.42
C LYS A 222 12.66 10.68 10.07
N ILE A 223 12.97 9.84 9.09
CA ILE A 223 12.14 8.68 8.71
C ILE A 223 12.78 7.43 9.33
N ALA A 224 12.03 6.73 10.17
CA ALA A 224 12.46 5.49 10.81
C ALA A 224 12.36 4.29 9.86
N ALA A 225 11.25 4.24 9.11
CA ALA A 225 10.98 3.25 8.10
C ALA A 225 9.90 3.75 7.13
N VAL A 226 9.86 3.11 5.96
CA VAL A 226 8.76 3.20 5.00
C VAL A 226 7.98 1.90 5.05
N ALA A 227 6.65 1.97 5.05
CA ALA A 227 5.77 0.81 5.10
C ALA A 227 4.69 0.87 4.03
N THR A 228 4.53 -0.18 3.22
CA THR A 228 3.41 -0.28 2.25
C THR A 228 2.71 -1.63 2.32
N VAL A 229 1.40 -1.68 2.04
CA VAL A 229 0.68 -2.96 2.03
C VAL A 229 1.12 -3.78 0.81
N LEU A 230 1.12 -3.15 -0.36
CA LEU A 230 1.46 -3.79 -1.63
C LEU A 230 2.80 -3.29 -2.18
N ASN A 231 3.64 -4.20 -2.69
CA ASN A 231 4.85 -3.87 -3.43
C ASN A 231 4.79 -4.47 -4.85
N GLU A 232 4.69 -3.63 -5.88
CA GLU A 232 4.72 -4.08 -7.29
C GLU A 232 6.16 -4.17 -7.83
N HIS A 233 7.13 -3.56 -7.16
CA HIS A 233 8.53 -3.60 -7.53
C HIS A 233 9.23 -4.88 -7.09
N ASP A 234 10.48 -5.02 -7.49
CA ASP A 234 11.39 -6.02 -6.93
C ASP A 234 11.47 -5.88 -5.40
N PRO A 235 11.58 -6.99 -4.65
CA PRO A 235 11.82 -6.98 -3.23
C PRO A 235 13.08 -6.20 -2.89
N VAL A 236 12.96 -5.26 -1.96
CA VAL A 236 14.08 -4.51 -1.39
C VAL A 236 13.87 -4.38 0.11
N ASP A 237 14.96 -4.38 0.86
CA ASP A 237 14.93 -4.17 2.32
C ASP A 237 15.01 -2.69 2.69
N GLU A 238 15.38 -1.84 1.74
CA GLU A 238 15.51 -0.39 1.91
C GLU A 238 15.10 0.38 0.66
N VAL A 239 14.64 1.62 0.87
CA VAL A 239 14.40 2.63 -0.17
C VAL A 239 15.13 3.91 0.25
N ASP A 240 16.03 4.40 -0.59
CA ASP A 240 16.86 5.57 -0.31
C ASP A 240 17.63 5.46 1.04
N GLY A 241 18.09 4.25 1.37
CA GLY A 241 18.80 3.94 2.63
C GLY A 241 17.91 3.91 3.88
N ILE A 242 16.59 3.94 3.71
CA ILE A 242 15.60 3.86 4.80
C ILE A 242 15.00 2.44 4.81
N PRO A 243 14.89 1.78 5.98
CA PRO A 243 14.27 0.47 6.09
C PRO A 243 12.88 0.44 5.43
N TYR A 244 12.63 -0.59 4.62
CA TYR A 244 11.38 -0.73 3.88
C TYR A 244 10.63 -2.00 4.27
N ILE A 245 9.42 -1.81 4.77
CA ILE A 245 8.49 -2.86 5.16
C ILE A 245 7.39 -2.95 4.11
N TRP A 246 7.18 -4.11 3.53
CA TRP A 246 6.04 -4.36 2.66
C TRP A 246 5.32 -5.61 3.10
N LEU A 247 3.98 -5.62 3.06
CA LEU A 247 3.21 -6.79 3.56
C LEU A 247 3.17 -7.92 2.54
N THR A 248 3.01 -7.59 1.26
CA THR A 248 2.92 -8.60 0.20
C THR A 248 3.37 -8.07 -1.16
N LYS A 249 3.79 -8.99 -2.02
CA LYS A 249 4.17 -8.71 -3.40
C LYS A 249 2.90 -8.64 -4.23
N LEU A 250 2.80 -7.64 -5.09
CA LEU A 250 1.75 -7.53 -6.10
C LEU A 250 2.32 -7.95 -7.47
N PRO A 251 1.82 -9.05 -8.06
CA PRO A 251 2.16 -9.43 -9.44
C PRO A 251 1.44 -8.54 -10.46
N ILE A 252 1.95 -8.55 -11.69
CA ILE A 252 1.25 -8.03 -12.88
C ILE A 252 0.54 -9.22 -13.52
N PHE A 253 -0.70 -9.03 -13.99
CA PHE A 253 -1.49 -10.11 -14.57
C PHE A 253 -1.84 -9.85 -16.03
N ASP A 254 -1.72 -10.91 -16.82
CA ASP A 254 -2.19 -10.98 -18.20
C ASP A 254 -3.58 -11.64 -18.23
N GLU A 255 -4.49 -11.11 -19.05
CA GLU A 255 -5.77 -11.75 -19.31
C GLU A 255 -5.55 -12.99 -20.18
N VAL A 256 -6.09 -14.13 -19.76
CA VAL A 256 -5.99 -15.41 -20.50
C VAL A 256 -7.34 -16.10 -20.53
N GLU A 257 -7.48 -17.14 -21.37
CA GLU A 257 -8.67 -17.97 -21.36
C GLU A 257 -8.92 -18.54 -19.96
N GLY A 258 -10.08 -18.23 -19.38
CA GLY A 258 -10.49 -18.73 -18.07
C GLY A 258 -10.10 -17.85 -16.86
N GLY A 259 -9.36 -16.76 -17.04
CA GLY A 259 -9.08 -15.82 -15.95
C GLY A 259 -7.80 -15.01 -16.12
N TRP A 260 -7.04 -14.88 -15.04
CA TRP A 260 -5.86 -14.02 -14.96
C TRP A 260 -4.62 -14.84 -14.67
N GLN A 261 -3.57 -14.69 -15.46
CA GLN A 261 -2.29 -15.36 -15.22
C GLN A 261 -1.23 -14.35 -14.78
N PRO A 262 -0.53 -14.59 -13.66
CA PRO A 262 0.64 -13.79 -13.28
C PRO A 262 1.68 -13.78 -14.40
N ARG A 263 2.12 -12.59 -14.82
CA ARG A 263 3.19 -12.44 -15.80
C ARG A 263 4.49 -12.98 -15.22
N ALA A 264 5.17 -13.84 -15.98
CA ALA A 264 6.47 -14.38 -15.61
C ALA A 264 7.44 -13.27 -15.17
N GLY A 265 8.11 -13.47 -14.03
CA GLY A 265 9.04 -12.50 -13.44
C GLY A 265 8.40 -11.39 -12.61
N SER A 266 7.10 -11.11 -12.73
CA SER A 266 6.43 -10.02 -11.99
C SER A 266 6.14 -10.34 -10.51
N PHE A 267 6.23 -11.61 -10.13
CA PHE A 267 5.97 -12.12 -8.78
C PHE A 267 7.25 -12.59 -8.06
N LYS A 268 8.42 -12.10 -8.48
CA LYS A 268 9.69 -12.34 -7.77
C LYS A 268 9.56 -11.86 -6.32
N GLY A 269 9.87 -12.74 -5.37
CA GLY A 269 9.72 -12.50 -3.92
C GLY A 269 8.36 -12.86 -3.34
N LEU A 270 7.48 -13.51 -4.12
CA LEU A 270 6.30 -14.19 -3.62
C LEU A 270 6.59 -15.69 -3.54
N ASP A 271 6.35 -16.32 -2.40
CA ASP A 271 6.59 -17.75 -2.23
C ASP A 271 5.42 -18.61 -2.72
N ASN A 272 4.19 -18.14 -2.50
CA ASN A 272 2.98 -18.90 -2.76
C ASN A 272 1.87 -18.05 -3.41
N PHE A 273 1.13 -18.65 -4.34
CA PHE A 273 -0.19 -18.21 -4.76
C PHE A 273 -1.27 -18.88 -3.92
N PHE A 274 -2.32 -18.13 -3.56
CA PHE A 274 -3.47 -18.63 -2.84
C PHE A 274 -4.69 -18.61 -3.76
N VAL A 275 -5.21 -19.79 -4.10
CA VAL A 275 -6.30 -19.96 -5.07
C VAL A 275 -7.53 -20.51 -4.38
N LYS A 276 -8.67 -19.82 -4.46
CA LYS A 276 -9.91 -20.32 -3.86
C LYS A 276 -10.33 -21.65 -4.49
N VAL A 277 -10.59 -22.66 -3.67
CA VAL A 277 -11.21 -23.92 -4.09
C VAL A 277 -12.72 -23.69 -4.22
N ARG A 278 -13.31 -24.14 -5.34
CA ARG A 278 -14.74 -24.01 -5.60
C ARG A 278 -15.55 -25.02 -4.81
#